data_AF-A0A9X5BHJ0-F1
#
_entry.id   AF-A0A9X5BHJ0-F1
#
_cell.length_a   1.000
_cell.length_b   1.000
_cell.length_c   1.000
_cell.angle_alpha   90.00
_cell.angle_beta   90.00
_cell.angle_gamma   90.00
#
_symmetry.space_group_name_H-M   'P 1'
#
loop_
_entity.id
_entity.type
_entity.pdbx_description
1 polymer ?
#
loop_
_entity_poly.entity_id
_entity_poly.type
_entity_poly.pdbx_seq_one_letter_code
_entity_poly.pdbx_strand_id
1 'polypeptide(L)'
;MRGDKMSYSVIGGADGPTSVFLAGKIGFNWINVFGLILVLLLLIPNIIYALKLGNHRNECNHKVMNILEQIGRYASVFFMIFSIGIAEFGFSSLGAFFLYGIGNIVLMLTYWIVWMLYFHKQDLKKAMALAVIPACIFVLSGAASGHILLVASGVVFAIGHIYITYQNGISERGEK
;
A
#
# COMPACT_ATOMS: atom_id res chain seq x y z
N MET A 1 -13.30 46.98 -28.88
CA MET A 1 -12.71 45.96 -28.00
C MET A 1 -13.80 45.51 -27.02
N ARG A 2 -14.47 44.39 -27.30
CA ARG A 2 -15.56 43.87 -26.46
C ARG A 2 -15.02 42.57 -25.86
N GLY A 3 -14.78 42.59 -24.55
CA GLY A 3 -14.10 41.51 -23.84
C GLY A 3 -14.97 40.26 -23.75
N ASP A 4 -14.42 39.15 -24.24
CA ASP A 4 -14.96 37.81 -24.03
C ASP A 4 -14.89 37.46 -22.54
N LYS A 5 -16.04 37.37 -21.88
CA LYS A 5 -16.14 36.65 -20.60
C LYS A 5 -16.20 35.17 -20.93
N MET A 6 -15.04 34.51 -20.90
CA MET A 6 -14.95 33.05 -20.87
C MET A 6 -15.65 32.55 -19.60
N SER A 7 -16.86 32.03 -19.77
CA SER A 7 -17.55 31.22 -18.77
C SER A 7 -16.78 29.91 -18.67
N TYR A 8 -16.06 29.70 -17.56
CA TYR A 8 -15.57 28.39 -17.18
C TYR A 8 -16.79 27.49 -17.00
N SER A 9 -17.08 26.70 -18.03
CA SER A 9 -18.05 25.63 -17.95
C SER A 9 -17.55 24.66 -16.89
N VAL A 10 -18.29 24.56 -15.79
CA VAL A 10 -18.17 23.52 -14.78
C VAL A 10 -18.53 22.20 -15.47
N ILE A 11 -17.58 21.64 -16.21
CA ILE A 11 -17.71 20.32 -16.80
C ILE A 11 -17.43 19.32 -15.68
N GLY A 12 -18.49 18.62 -15.29
CA GLY A 12 -18.39 17.49 -14.38
C GLY A 12 -19.70 17.22 -13.67
N GLY A 13 -20.75 16.94 -14.44
CA GLY A 13 -21.93 16.28 -13.91
C GLY A 13 -21.52 14.92 -13.36
N ALA A 14 -21.14 14.87 -12.09
CA ALA A 14 -21.09 13.66 -11.31
C ALA A 14 -22.44 13.56 -10.61
N ASP A 15 -23.32 12.75 -11.19
CA ASP A 15 -24.58 12.35 -10.57
C ASP A 15 -24.24 11.85 -9.16
N GLY A 16 -25.04 12.24 -8.15
CA GLY A 16 -24.81 11.97 -6.73
C GLY A 16 -24.07 10.66 -6.39
N PRO A 17 -24.45 9.47 -6.93
CA PRO A 17 -23.73 8.21 -6.65
C PRO A 17 -22.26 8.22 -7.10
N THR A 18 -21.93 8.79 -8.26
CA THR A 18 -20.55 8.84 -8.77
C THR A 18 -19.68 9.75 -7.90
N SER A 19 -20.23 10.85 -7.38
CA SER A 19 -19.53 11.71 -6.42
C SER A 19 -19.32 11.05 -5.05
N VAL A 20 -20.26 10.21 -4.59
CA VAL A 20 -20.12 9.40 -3.37
C VAL A 20 -19.04 8.32 -3.56
N PHE A 21 -18.97 7.71 -4.74
CA PHE A 21 -17.91 6.76 -5.11
C PHE A 21 -16.54 7.44 -5.24
N LEU A 22 -16.46 8.58 -5.93
CA LEU A 22 -15.24 9.39 -6.06
C LEU A 22 -14.75 9.91 -4.71
N ALA A 23 -15.66 10.25 -3.80
CA ALA A 23 -15.33 10.67 -2.44
C ALA A 23 -15.06 9.49 -1.50
N GLY A 24 -15.27 8.23 -1.92
CA GLY A 24 -15.16 7.04 -1.07
C GLY A 24 -16.11 7.06 0.14
N LYS A 25 -17.19 7.84 0.08
CA LYS A 25 -18.01 8.25 1.23
C LYS A 25 -19.10 7.24 1.54
N ILE A 26 -18.71 6.00 1.86
CA ILE A 26 -19.64 4.92 2.22
C ILE A 26 -19.77 4.88 3.74
N GLY A 27 -20.69 5.67 4.30
CA GLY A 27 -21.18 5.55 5.69
C GLY A 27 -20.23 5.91 6.85
N PHE A 28 -18.92 5.90 6.65
CA PHE A 28 -17.92 6.21 7.69
C PHE A 28 -16.87 7.18 7.16
N ASN A 29 -17.09 8.50 7.31
CA ASN A 29 -16.23 9.56 6.76
C ASN A 29 -14.73 9.47 7.11
N TRP A 30 -14.39 8.72 8.17
CA TRP A 30 -13.03 8.49 8.66
C TRP A 30 -12.39 7.16 8.22
N ILE A 31 -13.14 6.23 7.62
CA ILE A 31 -12.65 4.90 7.23
C ILE A 31 -12.59 4.78 5.71
N ASN A 32 -11.41 4.45 5.19
CA ASN A 32 -11.21 4.09 3.80
C ASN A 32 -11.52 2.60 3.59
N VAL A 33 -12.74 2.31 3.14
CA VAL A 33 -13.20 0.92 2.88
C VAL A 33 -12.33 0.23 1.81
N PHE A 34 -11.93 0.93 0.75
CA PHE A 34 -11.04 0.37 -0.28
C PHE A 34 -9.66 0.04 0.31
N GLY A 35 -9.12 0.94 1.12
CA GLY A 35 -7.87 0.74 1.84
C GLY A 35 -7.94 -0.46 2.79
N LEU A 36 -9.05 -0.63 3.50
CA LEU A 36 -9.30 -1.79 4.36
C LEU A 36 -9.31 -3.11 3.56
N ILE A 37 -10.02 -3.15 2.43
CA ILE A 37 -10.04 -4.34 1.56
C ILE A 37 -8.63 -4.68 1.07
N LEU A 38 -7.86 -3.69 0.62
CA LEU A 38 -6.48 -3.89 0.17
C LEU A 38 -5.58 -4.45 1.29
N VAL A 39 -5.69 -3.91 2.51
CA VAL A 39 -4.94 -4.42 3.67
C VAL A 39 -5.32 -5.87 3.97
N LEU A 40 -6.61 -6.20 4.00
CA LEU A 40 -7.06 -7.58 4.26
C LEU A 40 -6.49 -8.55 3.22
N LEU A 41 -6.53 -8.18 1.94
CA LEU A 41 -5.96 -8.97 0.85
C LEU A 41 -4.43 -9.14 0.97
N LEU A 42 -3.71 -8.12 1.45
CA LEU A 42 -2.27 -8.23 1.72
C LEU A 42 -1.97 -9.21 2.86
N LEU A 43 -2.81 -9.23 3.90
CA LEU A 43 -2.57 -10.00 5.12
C LEU A 43 -2.88 -11.50 4.96
N ILE A 44 -3.84 -11.89 4.13
CA ILE A 44 -4.22 -13.31 3.96
C ILE A 44 -3.01 -14.22 3.67
N PRO A 45 -2.21 -14.01 2.61
CA PRO A 45 -1.08 -14.90 2.34
C PRO A 45 0.03 -14.81 3.38
N ASN A 46 0.24 -13.63 4.00
CA ASN A 46 1.18 -13.47 5.11
C ASN A 46 0.79 -14.34 6.32
N ILE A 47 -0.49 -14.37 6.69
CA ILE A 47 -0.99 -15.19 7.80
C ILE A 47 -0.85 -16.68 7.46
N ILE A 48 -1.23 -17.08 6.23
CA ILE A 48 -1.06 -18.47 5.77
C ILE A 48 0.41 -18.89 5.88
N TYR A 49 1.34 -18.03 5.48
CA TYR A 49 2.77 -18.28 5.58
C TYR A 49 3.24 -18.44 7.03
N ALA A 50 2.85 -17.51 7.92
CA ALA A 50 3.21 -17.57 9.33
C ALA A 50 2.70 -18.84 10.02
N LEU A 51 1.50 -19.31 9.66
CA LEU A 51 0.94 -20.56 10.17
C LEU A 51 1.67 -21.79 9.62
N LYS A 52 2.08 -21.78 8.34
CA LYS A 52 2.72 -22.93 7.69
C LYS A 52 4.20 -23.10 8.09
N LEU A 53 4.90 -22.00 8.32
CA LEU A 53 6.35 -21.97 8.59
C LEU A 53 6.71 -21.56 10.03
N GLY A 54 5.76 -21.73 10.96
CA GLY A 54 5.86 -21.30 12.35
C GLY A 54 7.23 -21.56 12.95
N ASN A 55 7.95 -20.47 13.27
CA ASN A 55 9.32 -20.36 13.80
C ASN A 55 10.46 -19.92 12.86
N HIS A 56 10.20 -19.30 11.71
CA HIS A 56 11.28 -18.52 11.07
C HIS A 56 11.60 -17.30 11.94
N ARG A 57 12.72 -17.35 12.65
CA ARG A 57 13.22 -16.22 13.43
C ARG A 57 13.84 -15.21 12.47
N ASN A 58 13.65 -13.93 12.77
CA ASN A 58 14.29 -12.87 12.03
C ASN A 58 15.77 -12.87 12.41
N GLU A 59 16.64 -13.34 11.52
CA GLU A 59 18.08 -13.43 11.74
C GLU A 59 18.78 -12.05 11.68
N CYS A 60 18.05 -11.00 11.28
CA CYS A 60 18.56 -9.64 11.29
C CYS A 60 18.79 -9.12 12.73
N ASN A 61 20.06 -9.02 13.12
CA ASN A 61 20.50 -8.50 14.42
C ASN A 61 20.34 -6.98 14.60
N HIS A 62 19.98 -6.23 13.56
CA HIS A 62 19.91 -4.76 13.62
C HIS A 62 18.58 -4.27 14.23
N LYS A 63 18.53 -4.15 15.57
CA LYS A 63 17.34 -3.75 16.35
C LYS A 63 16.65 -2.48 15.84
N VAL A 64 17.40 -1.44 15.47
CA VAL A 64 16.83 -0.18 14.98
C VAL A 64 16.06 -0.40 13.68
N MET A 65 16.55 -1.26 12.79
CA MET A 65 15.88 -1.50 11.51
C MET A 65 14.59 -2.30 11.71
N ASN A 66 14.61 -3.30 12.60
CA ASN A 66 13.41 -4.05 12.99
C ASN A 66 12.35 -3.13 13.60
N ILE A 67 12.74 -2.17 14.44
CA ILE A 67 11.81 -1.18 15.01
C ILE A 67 11.26 -0.27 13.92
N LEU A 68 12.10 0.25 13.02
CA LEU A 68 11.66 1.10 11.91
C LEU A 68 10.69 0.38 10.97
N GLU A 69 10.97 -0.88 10.64
CA GLU A 69 10.09 -1.71 9.82
C GLU A 69 8.72 -1.92 10.49
N GLN A 70 8.69 -2.26 11.79
CA GLN A 70 7.44 -2.46 12.50
C GLN A 70 6.62 -1.17 12.61
N ILE A 71 7.26 -0.07 12.99
CA ILE A 71 6.61 1.24 13.05
C ILE A 71 6.06 1.61 11.67
N GLY A 72 6.87 1.47 10.62
CA GLY A 72 6.46 1.73 9.25
C GLY A 72 5.28 0.86 8.81
N ARG A 73 5.32 -0.45 9.09
CA ARG A 73 4.27 -1.41 8.74
C ARG A 73 2.95 -1.06 9.39
N TYR A 74 2.95 -0.90 10.72
CA TYR A 74 1.72 -0.63 11.47
C TYR A 74 1.18 0.77 11.15
N ALA A 75 2.05 1.78 11.00
CA ALA A 75 1.62 3.12 10.58
C ALA A 75 1.04 3.12 9.16
N SER A 76 1.64 2.38 8.22
CA SER A 76 1.12 2.25 6.85
C SER A 76 -0.26 1.59 6.83
N VAL A 77 -0.42 0.48 7.55
CA VAL A 77 -1.73 -0.19 7.70
C VAL A 77 -2.76 0.74 8.34
N PHE A 78 -2.38 1.44 9.40
CA PHE A 78 -3.25 2.37 10.11
C PHE A 78 -3.73 3.52 9.20
N PHE A 79 -2.81 4.24 8.54
CA PHE A 79 -3.16 5.37 7.67
C PHE A 79 -3.80 4.96 6.34
N MET A 80 -3.66 3.69 5.93
CA MET A 80 -4.39 3.13 4.79
C MET A 80 -5.88 2.94 5.13
N ILE A 81 -6.18 2.48 6.35
CA ILE A 81 -7.55 2.21 6.81
C ILE A 81 -8.23 3.49 7.30
N PHE A 82 -7.54 4.26 8.14
CA PHE A 82 -8.06 5.47 8.76
C PHE A 82 -7.59 6.69 8.00
N SER A 83 -8.53 7.35 7.33
CA SER A 83 -8.28 8.63 6.64
C SER A 83 -8.36 9.77 7.64
N ILE A 84 -7.47 9.74 8.63
CA ILE A 84 -7.36 10.77 9.67
C ILE A 84 -6.11 11.59 9.35
N GLY A 85 -6.29 12.89 9.14
CA GLY A 85 -5.18 13.82 9.01
C GLY A 85 -5.59 15.22 8.61
N ILE A 86 -4.58 16.02 8.30
CA ILE A 86 -4.58 17.48 8.45
C ILE A 86 -5.02 18.21 7.16
N ALA A 87 -5.36 17.47 6.10
CA ALA A 87 -5.67 18.00 4.77
C ALA A 87 -6.96 17.41 4.20
N GLU A 88 -7.59 18.11 3.26
CA GLU A 88 -8.76 17.59 2.51
C GLU A 88 -8.35 16.35 1.71
N PHE A 89 -8.91 15.21 2.09
CA PHE A 89 -8.61 13.92 1.45
C PHE A 89 -9.50 13.67 0.23
N GLY A 90 -8.91 13.10 -0.81
CA GLY A 90 -9.63 12.75 -2.03
C GLY A 90 -8.71 12.68 -3.24
N PHE A 91 -9.26 12.20 -4.34
CA PHE A 91 -8.53 12.15 -5.61
C PHE A 91 -8.48 13.54 -6.23
N SER A 92 -7.28 14.04 -6.50
CA SER A 92 -7.07 15.34 -7.16
C SER A 92 -7.61 15.39 -8.59
N SER A 93 -7.79 14.22 -9.21
CA SER A 93 -8.31 14.08 -10.57
C SER A 93 -8.87 12.68 -10.81
N LEU A 94 -9.65 12.53 -11.87
CA LEU A 94 -10.10 11.22 -12.36
C LEU A 94 -8.91 10.31 -12.73
N GLY A 95 -7.82 10.88 -13.22
CA GLY A 95 -6.57 10.16 -13.49
C GLY A 95 -5.96 9.56 -12.22
N ALA A 96 -5.95 10.31 -11.11
CA ALA A 96 -5.48 9.83 -9.81
C ALA A 96 -6.37 8.69 -9.26
N PHE A 97 -7.69 8.79 -9.46
CA PHE A 97 -8.62 7.71 -9.11
C PHE A 97 -8.35 6.42 -9.91
N PHE A 98 -8.17 6.52 -11.22
CA PHE A 98 -7.83 5.34 -12.04
C PHE A 98 -6.44 4.78 -11.73
N LEU A 99 -5.46 5.65 -11.48
CA LEU A 99 -4.12 5.24 -11.06
C LEU A 99 -4.18 4.48 -9.74
N TYR A 100 -4.96 4.97 -8.77
CA TYR A 100 -5.22 4.28 -7.52
C TYR A 100 -5.89 2.92 -7.76
N GLY A 101 -7.00 2.88 -8.50
CA GLY A 101 -7.76 1.65 -8.71
C GLY A 101 -7.00 0.60 -9.51
N ILE A 102 -6.63 0.92 -10.75
CA ILE A 102 -5.96 -0.02 -11.67
C ILE A 102 -4.57 -0.37 -11.14
N GLY A 103 -3.82 0.62 -10.65
CA GLY A 103 -2.48 0.39 -10.12
C GLY A 103 -2.49 -0.57 -8.93
N ASN A 104 -3.40 -0.38 -7.96
CA ASN A 104 -3.52 -1.30 -6.82
C ASN A 104 -4.01 -2.69 -7.24
N ILE A 105 -4.92 -2.80 -8.21
CA ILE A 105 -5.36 -4.12 -8.73
C ILE A 105 -4.17 -4.88 -9.35
N VAL A 106 -3.39 -4.23 -10.21
CA VAL A 106 -2.23 -4.85 -10.87
C VAL A 106 -1.18 -5.27 -9.84
N LEU A 107 -0.85 -4.38 -8.88
CA LEU A 107 0.09 -4.70 -7.81
C LEU A 107 -0.41 -5.85 -6.93
N MET A 108 -1.70 -5.87 -6.57
CA MET A 108 -2.29 -6.93 -5.77
C MET A 108 -2.26 -8.28 -6.50
N LEU A 109 -2.66 -8.34 -7.77
CA LEU A 109 -2.58 -9.57 -8.56
C LEU A 109 -1.14 -10.08 -8.65
N THR A 110 -0.19 -9.16 -8.89
CA THR A 110 1.24 -9.49 -8.92
C THR A 110 1.70 -10.07 -7.58
N TYR A 111 1.32 -9.44 -6.45
CA TYR A 111 1.63 -9.91 -5.11
C TYR A 111 1.15 -11.34 -4.86
N TRP A 112 -0.10 -11.64 -5.21
CA TRP A 112 -0.67 -12.98 -5.05
C TRP A 112 0.01 -14.02 -5.94
N ILE A 113 0.37 -13.67 -7.18
CA ILE A 113 1.13 -14.55 -8.08
C ILE A 113 2.51 -14.85 -7.49
N VAL A 114 3.24 -13.84 -7.02
CA VAL A 114 4.56 -14.03 -6.41
C VAL A 114 4.45 -14.89 -5.15
N TRP A 115 3.40 -14.73 -4.34
CA TRP A 115 3.13 -15.60 -3.18
C TRP A 115 2.96 -17.07 -3.58
N MET A 116 2.16 -17.37 -4.60
CA MET A 116 1.98 -18.74 -5.09
C MET A 116 3.32 -19.34 -5.55
N LEU A 117 4.13 -18.57 -6.27
CA LEU A 117 5.46 -18.99 -6.72
C LEU A 117 6.45 -19.16 -5.55
N TYR A 118 6.32 -18.34 -4.51
CA TYR A 118 7.16 -18.40 -3.30
C TYR A 118 6.83 -19.62 -2.44
N PHE A 119 5.55 -19.98 -2.32
CA PHE A 119 5.13 -21.21 -1.63
C PHE A 119 5.62 -22.48 -2.32
N HIS A 120 5.86 -22.44 -3.63
CA HIS A 120 6.44 -23.57 -4.36
C HIS A 120 7.95 -23.68 -4.16
N LYS A 121 8.66 -22.55 -4.23
CA LYS A 121 10.11 -22.50 -4.01
C LYS A 121 10.47 -21.15 -3.40
N GLN A 122 11.07 -21.20 -2.22
CA GLN A 122 11.56 -20.03 -1.51
C GLN A 122 12.90 -19.60 -2.10
N ASP A 123 12.92 -18.41 -2.67
CA ASP A 123 14.12 -17.78 -3.21
C ASP A 123 14.14 -16.29 -2.87
N LEU A 124 15.36 -15.76 -2.74
CA LEU A 124 15.58 -14.36 -2.37
C LEU A 124 14.89 -13.39 -3.34
N LYS A 125 14.87 -13.67 -4.65
CA LYS A 125 14.25 -12.74 -5.62
C LYS A 125 12.76 -12.58 -5.37
N LYS A 126 12.05 -13.70 -5.15
CA LYS A 126 10.62 -13.67 -4.79
C LYS A 126 10.40 -13.06 -3.41
N ALA A 127 11.22 -13.37 -2.41
CA ALA A 127 11.12 -12.75 -1.09
C ALA A 127 11.26 -11.22 -1.19
N MET A 128 12.24 -10.73 -1.95
CA MET A 128 12.42 -9.30 -2.20
C MET A 128 11.23 -8.68 -2.94
N ALA A 129 10.67 -9.37 -3.93
CA ALA A 129 9.46 -8.90 -4.62
C ALA A 129 8.27 -8.80 -3.65
N LEU A 130 8.09 -9.78 -2.76
CA LEU A 130 7.06 -9.76 -1.71
C LEU A 130 7.26 -8.64 -0.69
N ALA A 131 8.49 -8.16 -0.48
CA ALA A 131 8.77 -7.01 0.38
C ALA A 131 8.48 -5.67 -0.33
N VAL A 132 8.80 -5.56 -1.61
CA VAL A 132 8.66 -4.32 -2.39
C VAL A 132 7.20 -4.03 -2.75
N ILE A 133 6.42 -5.04 -3.17
CA ILE A 133 5.06 -4.82 -3.67
C ILE A 133 4.13 -4.18 -2.63
N PRO A 134 4.06 -4.62 -1.36
CA PRO A 134 3.24 -3.96 -0.35
C PRO A 134 3.66 -2.50 -0.10
N ALA A 135 4.97 -2.21 -0.15
CA ALA A 135 5.45 -0.84 -0.03
C ALA A 135 4.99 0.02 -1.22
N CYS A 136 5.05 -0.50 -2.45
CA CYS A 136 4.49 0.17 -3.62
C CYS A 136 2.99 0.43 -3.47
N ILE A 137 2.22 -0.52 -2.94
CA ILE A 137 0.78 -0.37 -2.69
C ILE A 137 0.52 0.79 -1.73
N PHE A 138 1.23 0.87 -0.60
CA PHE A 138 1.05 1.95 0.36
C PHE A 138 1.43 3.31 -0.22
N VAL A 139 2.60 3.41 -0.87
CA VAL A 139 3.08 4.67 -1.45
C VAL A 139 2.20 5.14 -2.60
N LEU A 140 1.81 4.24 -3.51
CA LEU A 140 0.88 4.55 -4.60
C LEU A 140 -0.46 5.03 -4.06
N SER A 141 -0.99 4.31 -3.07
CA SER A 141 -2.28 4.64 -2.47
C SER A 141 -2.24 6.01 -1.81
N GLY A 142 -1.22 6.29 -1.00
CA GLY A 142 -1.07 7.58 -0.35
C GLY A 142 -0.81 8.71 -1.34
N ALA A 143 0.00 8.50 -2.37
CA ALA A 143 0.27 9.52 -3.38
C ALA A 143 -0.98 9.86 -4.20
N ALA A 144 -1.74 8.85 -4.62
CA ALA A 144 -2.93 9.05 -5.45
C ALA A 144 -4.11 9.65 -4.65
N SER A 145 -4.24 9.35 -3.37
CA SER A 145 -5.30 9.90 -2.50
C SER A 145 -4.89 11.15 -1.72
N GLY A 146 -3.63 11.61 -1.85
CA GLY A 146 -3.10 12.76 -1.13
C GLY A 146 -2.74 12.52 0.35
N HIS A 147 -2.65 11.26 0.80
CA HIS A 147 -2.32 10.92 2.18
C HIS A 147 -0.80 10.96 2.43
N ILE A 148 -0.26 12.14 2.70
CA ILE A 148 1.19 12.34 2.91
C ILE A 148 1.73 11.46 4.05
N LEU A 149 0.97 11.28 5.14
CA LEU A 149 1.37 10.42 6.26
C LEU A 149 1.51 8.95 5.85
N LEU A 150 0.64 8.47 4.96
CA LEU A 150 0.71 7.11 4.40
C LEU A 150 1.90 6.96 3.45
N VAL A 151 2.22 7.99 2.66
CA VAL A 151 3.43 8.00 1.83
C VAL A 151 4.67 7.93 2.70
N ALA A 152 4.76 8.78 3.73
CA ALA A 152 5.90 8.82 4.64
C ALA A 152 6.10 7.49 5.38
N SER A 153 5.03 6.93 5.96
CA SER A 153 5.10 5.62 6.63
C SER A 153 5.41 4.50 5.64
N GLY A 154 4.86 4.54 4.44
CA GLY A 154 5.13 3.59 3.36
C GLY A 154 6.60 3.58 2.93
N VAL A 155 7.25 4.75 2.87
CA VAL A 155 8.70 4.85 2.57
C VAL A 155 9.54 4.30 3.72
N VAL A 156 9.21 4.63 4.98
CA VAL A 156 9.90 4.07 6.15
C VAL A 156 9.78 2.55 6.18
N PHE A 157 8.56 2.05 5.94
CA PHE A 157 8.30 0.62 5.79
C PHE A 157 9.11 0.00 4.66
N ALA A 158 9.18 0.64 3.48
CA ALA A 158 9.95 0.15 2.34
C ALA A 158 11.42 -0.07 2.71
N ILE A 159 12.06 0.96 3.28
CA ILE A 159 13.47 0.91 3.67
C ILE A 159 13.71 -0.23 4.67
N GLY A 160 12.90 -0.29 5.73
CA GLY A 160 13.04 -1.32 6.76
C GLY A 160 12.79 -2.72 6.23
N HIS A 161 11.68 -2.92 5.53
CA HIS A 161 11.24 -4.24 5.09
C HIS A 161 12.17 -4.81 4.02
N ILE A 162 12.59 -4.01 3.03
CA ILE A 162 13.54 -4.43 1.99
C ILE A 162 14.88 -4.79 2.64
N TYR A 163 15.39 -3.97 3.57
CA TYR A 163 16.67 -4.24 4.23
C TYR A 163 16.62 -5.56 5.02
N ILE A 164 15.60 -5.75 5.86
CA ILE A 164 15.47 -6.95 6.69
C ILE A 164 15.30 -8.20 5.83
N THR A 165 14.47 -8.15 4.79
CA THR A 165 14.28 -9.28 3.88
C THR A 165 15.57 -9.65 3.16
N TYR A 166 16.35 -8.65 2.74
CA TYR A 166 17.66 -8.90 2.13
C TYR A 166 18.62 -9.57 3.12
N GLN A 167 18.73 -9.04 4.35
CA GLN A 167 19.61 -9.59 5.39
C GLN A 167 19.25 -11.04 5.74
N ASN A 168 17.96 -11.34 5.88
CA ASN A 168 17.54 -12.71 6.18
C ASN A 168 17.87 -13.67 5.03
N GLY A 169 17.61 -13.26 3.79
CA GLY A 169 17.87 -14.15 2.64
C GLY A 169 19.35 -14.34 2.31
N ILE A 170 20.25 -13.42 2.70
CA ILE A 170 21.70 -13.68 2.62
C ILE A 170 22.16 -14.64 3.73
N SER A 171 21.60 -14.54 4.95
CA SER A 171 21.92 -15.43 6.06
C SER A 171 21.56 -16.88 5.73
N GLU A 172 20.34 -17.10 5.22
CA GLU A 172 19.86 -18.42 4.78
C GLU A 172 20.66 -19.02 3.62
N ARG A 173 21.37 -18.19 2.84
CA ARG A 173 22.22 -18.63 1.72
C ARG A 173 23.66 -18.89 2.15
N GLY A 174 24.15 -18.26 3.21
CA GLY A 174 25.47 -18.49 3.77
C GLY A 174 25.57 -19.76 4.61
N GLU A 175 24.43 -20.25 5.12
CA GLU A 175 24.34 -21.51 5.89
C GLU A 175 24.12 -22.77 5.03
N LYS A 176 23.86 -22.62 3.72
CA LYS A 176 23.66 -23.73 2.76
C LYS A 176 24.89 -23.95 1.90
#